data_AF-A0A2A4FL98-F1
#
_entry.id   AF-A0A2A4FL98-F1
#
_cell.length_a   1.000
_cell.length_b   1.000
_cell.length_c   1.000
_cell.angle_alpha   90.00
_cell.angle_beta   90.00
_cell.angle_gamma   90.00
#
_symmetry.space_group_name_H-M   'P 1'
#
loop_
_entity.id
_entity.type
_entity.pdbx_description
1 polymer ?
#
loop_
_entity_poly.entity_id
_entity_poly.type
_entity_poly.pdbx_seq_one_letter_code
_entity_poly.pdbx_strand_id
1 'polypeptide(L)' 'MRVLLGIHLPRLPLDVCAPPPADGDAGRAVLEQGVVLIADAAARKQGVRAGMKRGGVLTLAPDTQLVERDPAREADA' A
#
# COMPACT_ATOMS: atom_id res chain seq x y z
N MET A 1 3.77 16.75 -35.98
CA MET A 1 4.54 16.68 -34.71
C MET A 1 3.86 15.68 -33.80
N ARG A 2 4.63 14.84 -33.10
CA ARG A 2 4.11 13.92 -32.08
C ARG A 2 4.65 14.34 -30.72
N VAL A 3 3.77 14.40 -29.73
CA VAL A 3 4.12 14.64 -28.32
C VAL A 3 3.89 13.33 -27.57
N LEU A 4 4.84 12.97 -26.72
CA LEU A 4 4.75 11.81 -25.82
C LEU A 4 4.52 12.33 -24.40
N LEU A 5 3.60 11.72 -23.67
CA LEU A 5 3.33 12.01 -22.26
C LEU A 5 3.60 10.75 -21.43
N GLY A 6 4.45 10.88 -20.41
CA GLY A 6 4.65 9.86 -19.39
C GLY A 6 4.08 10.35 -18.06
N ILE A 7 3.35 9.48 -17.36
CA ILE A 7 2.79 9.73 -16.03
C ILE A 7 3.44 8.75 -15.06
N HIS A 8 3.92 9.25 -13.92
CA HIS A 8 4.46 8.42 -12.85
C HIS A 8 3.47 8.39 -11.68
N LEU A 9 2.97 7.20 -11.35
CA LEU A 9 1.98 6.98 -10.28
C LEU A 9 2.62 6.21 -9.12
N PRO A 10 3.40 6.87 -8.24
CA PRO A 10 4.17 6.20 -7.18
C PRO A 10 3.31 5.52 -6.10
N ARG A 11 2.01 5.83 -6.05
CA ARG A 11 1.06 5.29 -5.09
C ARG A 11 0.05 4.32 -5.69
N LEU A 12 0.20 3.99 -6.98
CA LEU A 12 -0.72 3.11 -7.71
C LEU A 12 -1.07 1.82 -6.95
N PRO A 13 -0.12 1.10 -6.31
CA PRO A 13 -0.47 -0.10 -5.55
C PRO A 13 -1.47 0.14 -4.40
N LEU A 14 -1.43 1.32 -3.77
CA LEU A 14 -2.41 1.73 -2.75
C LEU A 14 -3.73 2.18 -3.38
N ASP A 15 -3.66 2.89 -4.49
CA ASP A 15 -4.82 3.57 -5.11
C ASP A 15 -5.82 2.56 -5.71
N VAL A 16 -5.34 1.41 -6.16
CA VAL A 16 -6.19 0.33 -6.70
C VAL A 16 -6.79 -0.61 -5.64
N CYS A 17 -6.37 -0.45 -4.38
CA CYS A 17 -6.94 -1.22 -3.28
C CYS A 17 -8.38 -0.75 -2.99
N ALA A 18 -9.27 -1.67 -2.57
CA ALA A 18 -10.61 -1.31 -2.12
C ALA A 18 -10.56 -0.25 -1.00
N PRO A 19 -11.51 0.69 -0.88
CA PRO A 19 -11.45 1.72 0.17
C PRO A 19 -11.31 1.12 1.59
N PRO A 20 -10.58 1.77 2.51
CA PRO A 20 -10.51 1.31 3.90
C PRO A 20 -11.88 1.38 4.57
N PRO A 21 -12.16 0.52 5.57
CA PRO A 21 -13.41 0.58 6.32
C PRO A 21 -13.58 1.96 6.98
N ALA A 22 -14.82 2.43 7.08
CA ALA A 22 -15.16 3.80 7.48
C ALA A 22 -14.68 4.20 8.89
N ASP A 23 -14.47 3.23 9.78
CA ASP A 23 -14.30 3.45 11.22
C ASP A 23 -12.88 3.16 11.75
N GLY A 24 -11.86 3.09 10.89
CA GLY A 24 -10.51 2.72 11.28
C GLY A 24 -9.46 3.81 11.11
N ASP A 25 -8.79 4.21 12.20
CA ASP A 25 -7.45 4.87 12.16
C ASP A 25 -6.33 3.85 11.81
N ALA A 26 -6.71 2.58 11.64
CA ALA A 26 -5.91 1.50 11.13
C ALA A 26 -5.52 1.78 9.67
N GLY A 27 -4.28 2.22 9.45
CA GLY A 27 -3.78 2.45 8.10
C GLY A 27 -3.58 1.18 7.30
N ARG A 28 -3.17 1.33 6.04
CA ARG A 28 -2.94 0.25 5.08
C ARG A 28 -1.48 0.15 4.64
N ALA A 29 -1.03 -1.08 4.44
CA ALA A 29 0.21 -1.39 3.75
C ALA A 29 -0.01 -2.44 2.65
N VAL A 30 0.56 -2.18 1.49
CA VAL A 30 0.64 -3.14 0.38
C VAL A 30 1.93 -3.92 0.52
N LEU A 31 1.82 -5.24 0.45
CA LEU A 31 2.90 -6.19 0.51
C LEU A 31 3.24 -6.69 -0.88
N GLU A 32 4.51 -6.93 -1.15
CA GLU A 32 4.99 -7.72 -2.27
C GLU A 32 5.79 -8.88 -1.70
N GLN A 33 5.32 -10.10 -1.93
CA GLN A 33 5.94 -11.32 -1.38
C GLN A 33 6.07 -11.27 0.16
N GLY A 34 5.05 -10.73 0.82
CA GLY A 34 5.02 -10.61 2.28
C GLY A 34 5.90 -9.51 2.90
N VAL A 35 6.51 -8.64 2.09
CA VAL A 35 7.30 -7.49 2.51
C VAL A 35 6.57 -6.20 2.14
N VAL A 36 6.53 -5.21 3.03
CA VAL A 36 5.88 -3.92 2.76
C VAL A 36 6.57 -3.25 1.58
N LEU A 37 5.83 -3.10 0.48
CA LEU A 37 6.23 -2.30 -0.67
C LEU A 37 5.93 -0.82 -0.40
N ILE A 38 4.72 -0.53 0.05
CA ILE A 38 4.26 0.84 0.33
C ILE A 38 3.21 0.83 1.45
N ALA A 39 3.22 1.88 2.27
CA ALA A 39 2.24 2.11 3.33
C ALA A 39 1.65 3.51 3.22
N ASP A 40 0.38 3.66 3.60
CA ASP A 40 -0.32 4.95 3.63
C ASP A 40 0.13 5.83 4.82
N ALA A 41 -0.47 7.01 4.93
CA ALA A 41 -0.10 7.96 5.98
C ALA A 41 -0.44 7.45 7.39
N ALA A 42 -1.58 6.79 7.58
CA ALA A 42 -2.01 6.28 8.87
C ALA A 42 -1.09 5.14 9.35
N ALA A 43 -0.76 4.19 8.48
CA ALA A 43 0.16 3.10 8.78
C ALA A 43 1.58 3.63 9.07
N ARG A 44 2.03 4.64 8.31
CA ARG A 44 3.32 5.31 8.56
C ARG A 44 3.37 6.03 9.90
N LYS A 45 2.26 6.61 10.38
CA LYS A 45 2.17 7.24 11.71
C LYS A 45 2.31 6.21 12.83
N GLN A 46 1.82 4.99 12.61
CA GLN A 46 2.00 3.86 13.53
C GLN A 46 3.40 3.21 13.43
N GLY A 47 4.28 3.74 12.57
CA GLY A 47 5.66 3.29 12.45
C GLY A 47 5.91 2.23 11.36
N VAL A 48 4.90 1.87 10.57
CA VAL A 48 5.06 0.95 9.43
C VAL A 48 5.93 1.60 8.35
N ARG A 49 6.95 0.87 7.88
CA ARG A 49 7.90 1.30 6.86
C ARG A 49 8.02 0.27 5.74
N ALA A 50 8.43 0.73 4.56
CA ALA A 50 8.81 -0.15 3.45
C ALA A 50 9.95 -1.09 3.88
N GLY A 51 9.95 -2.32 3.35
CA GLY A 51 10.92 -3.36 3.71
C GLY A 51 10.57 -4.14 4.99
N MET A 52 9.58 -3.72 5.77
CA MET A 52 9.12 -4.51 6.92
C MET A 52 8.46 -5.80 6.43
N LYS A 53 8.77 -6.92 7.08
CA LYS A 53 8.03 -8.18 6.86
C LYS A 53 6.66 -8.09 7.52
N ARG A 54 5.67 -8.81 6.99
CA ARG A 54 4.32 -8.96 7.55
C ARG A 54 4.31 -9.12 9.08
N GLY A 55 5.09 -10.05 9.62
CA GLY A 55 5.16 -10.29 11.08
C GLY A 55 5.64 -9.07 11.88
N GLY A 56 6.59 -8.31 11.34
CA GLY A 56 7.08 -7.07 11.97
C GLY A 56 6.00 -5.99 12.00
N VAL A 57 5.21 -5.88 10.93
CA VAL A 57 4.06 -4.96 10.89
C VAL A 57 3.00 -5.37 11.90
N LEU A 58 2.61 -6.65 11.92
CA LEU A 58 1.59 -7.15 12.86
C LEU A 58 2.01 -7.04 14.33
N THR A 59 3.31 -7.04 14.63
CA THR A 59 3.81 -6.83 15.99
C THR A 59 3.73 -5.36 16.40
N LEU A 60 4.03 -4.45 15.48
CA LEU A 60 4.10 -3.00 15.75
C LEU A 60 2.72 -2.32 15.69
N ALA A 61 1.92 -2.70 14.70
CA ALA A 61 0.68 -2.06 14.31
C ALA A 61 -0.33 -3.15 13.87
N PRO A 62 -0.86 -3.94 14.83
CA PRO A 62 -1.63 -5.16 14.56
C PRO A 62 -2.90 -4.91 13.74
N ASP A 63 -3.45 -3.70 13.83
CA ASP A 63 -4.65 -3.31 13.10
C ASP A 63 -4.37 -2.87 11.66
N THR A 64 -3.09 -2.72 11.27
CA THR A 64 -2.73 -2.31 9.90
C THR A 64 -3.33 -3.29 8.89
N GLN A 65 -4.10 -2.77 7.94
CA GLN A 65 -4.62 -3.59 6.87
C GLN A 65 -3.49 -3.97 5.90
N LEU A 66 -3.20 -5.26 5.82
CA LEU A 66 -2.17 -5.80 4.92
C LEU A 66 -2.82 -6.39 3.67
N VAL A 67 -2.45 -5.89 2.51
CA VAL A 67 -2.96 -6.33 1.21
C VAL A 67 -1.78 -6.79 0.35
N GLU A 68 -1.85 -7.97 -0.25
CA GLU A 68 -0.83 -8.35 -1.25
C GLU A 68 -1.05 -7.58 -2.54
N ARG A 69 0.04 -7.19 -3.20
CA ARG A 69 0.04 -6.47 -4.46
C ARG A 69 -0.74 -7.24 -5.53
N ASP A 70 -1.54 -6.51 -6.30
CA ASP A 70 -2.30 -7.05 -7.43
C ASP A 70 -1.90 -6.32 -8.72
N PRO A 71 -0.87 -6.80 -9.43
CA PRO A 71 -0.40 -6.17 -10.67
C PRO A 71 -1.45 -6.15 -11.77
N ALA A 72 -2.43 -7.07 -11.77
CA ALA A 72 -3.49 -7.08 -12.77
C ALA A 72 -4.43 -5.87 -12.55
N ARG A 73 -4.83 -5.62 -11.30
CA ARG A 73 -5.62 -4.42 -10.97
C ARG A 73 -4.86 -3.11 -11.18
N GLU A 74 -3.55 -3.10 -10.96
CA GLU A 74 -2.71 -1.93 -11.26
C GLU A 74 -2.65 -1.62 -12.76
N ALA A 75 -2.67 -2.64 -13.62
CA ALA A 75 -2.64 -2.47 -15.07
C ALA A 75 -3.97 -1.99 -15.66
N ASP A 76 -5.09 -2.28 -14.99
CA ASP A 76 -6.45 -1.91 -15.41
C ASP A 76 -6.89 -0.50 -14.94
N ALA A 77 -6.05 0.20 -14.15
CA ALA A 77 -6.33 1.51 -13.55
C ALA A 77 -5.88 2.71 -14.41
#